data_AF-A0A5E4E6C6-F1
#
_entry.id   AF-A0A5E4E6C6-F1
#
_cell.length_a   1.000
_cell.length_b   1.000
_cell.length_c   1.000
_cell.angle_alpha   90.00
_cell.angle_beta   90.00
_cell.angle_gamma   90.00
#
_symmetry.space_group_name_H-M   'P 1'
#
loop_
_entity.id
_entity.type
_entity.pdbx_description
1 polymer ?
#
loop_
_entity_poly.entity_id
_entity_poly.type
_entity_poly.pdbx_seq_one_letter_code
_entity_poly.pdbx_strand_id
1 'polypeptide(L)'
;MSNDKDSMNMSDLAAALNEEDRAGLVNALKNKIQSLAGQHSDILESLSPVVRKRVDFLREIQTQHDELEAKFFEERAALEAKYQKLYQPLYSKRYEIVNGVVEAEGATTEAANKEDNAAEEKGVPDFWLNAMKNNEVLAEEITERDEGALKYLRDIKWFRIDNPKGFKLEFYFDTNPFFKNSVLTKIYHMIDEDEPILEKAIGTEIEWYPAKCLTQKLLKKKPKKGSKNAKPITRTENCESFFNFFSPPQVPEDDEDIEEDAAEELQNQMEQDYDIGSTIRDKIIPHAVSWFTGEAIQGDDFGDLEDDEDDDIEDEDDDDEDEDEDEDDDEDDEDEDEGKTKKKKSGRAQLADGQQGERPPECKQQ
;
A
#
# COMPACT_ATOMS: atom_id res chain seq x y z
N MET A 1 -43.21 -2.26 7.79
CA MET A 1 -43.01 -1.08 8.68
C MET A 1 -42.03 -1.48 9.76
N SER A 2 -41.27 -0.52 10.30
CA SER A 2 -40.03 -0.76 11.04
C SER A 2 -40.17 -1.64 12.27
N ASN A 3 -39.18 -2.52 12.48
CA ASN A 3 -38.71 -2.89 13.81
C ASN A 3 -37.52 -1.99 14.11
N ASP A 4 -37.67 -1.07 15.07
CA ASP A 4 -36.52 -0.38 15.64
C ASP A 4 -35.71 -1.37 16.49
N LYS A 5 -34.42 -1.53 16.17
CA LYS A 5 -33.43 -2.17 17.03
C LYS A 5 -32.54 -1.07 17.58
N ASP A 6 -32.53 -0.92 18.91
CA ASP A 6 -31.54 -0.09 19.60
C ASP A 6 -30.13 -0.66 19.37
N SER A 7 -29.41 -0.06 18.43
CA SER A 7 -27.97 -0.24 18.25
C SER A 7 -27.26 0.86 19.03
N MET A 8 -26.68 0.54 20.19
CA MET A 8 -26.03 1.54 21.03
C MET A 8 -24.77 2.09 20.33
N ASN A 9 -24.83 3.37 19.99
CA ASN A 9 -23.75 4.08 19.30
C ASN A 9 -22.67 4.52 20.31
N MET A 10 -21.42 4.08 20.09
CA MET A 10 -20.31 4.39 21.00
C MET A 10 -19.78 5.83 20.84
N SER A 11 -19.99 6.47 19.68
CA SER A 11 -19.49 7.84 19.44
C SER A 11 -20.15 8.89 20.32
N ASP A 12 -21.43 8.69 20.68
CA ASP A 12 -22.20 9.64 21.50
C ASP A 12 -21.81 9.61 22.99
N LEU A 13 -21.02 8.62 23.42
CA LEU A 13 -20.58 8.50 24.80
C LEU A 13 -19.29 9.30 25.06
N ALA A 14 -18.33 9.32 24.13
CA ALA A 14 -17.02 9.93 24.34
C ALA A 14 -17.06 11.47 24.52
N ALA A 15 -18.00 12.16 23.86
CA ALA A 15 -18.10 13.62 23.88
C ALA A 15 -18.64 14.21 25.20
N ALA A 16 -18.98 13.38 26.20
CA ALA A 16 -19.66 13.80 27.44
C ALA A 16 -18.88 13.47 28.73
N LEU A 17 -17.65 12.98 28.63
CA LEU A 17 -16.93 12.29 29.71
C LEU A 17 -15.69 13.08 30.19
N ASN A 18 -15.55 13.25 31.50
CA ASN A 18 -14.45 14.00 32.14
C ASN A 18 -13.20 13.11 32.37
N GLU A 19 -12.11 13.68 32.93
CA GLU A 19 -10.89 12.91 33.32
C GLU A 19 -11.20 11.64 34.14
N GLU A 20 -12.18 11.71 35.04
CA GLU A 20 -12.60 10.59 35.89
C GLU A 20 -13.25 9.45 35.07
N ASP A 21 -13.89 9.80 33.95
CA ASP A 21 -14.52 8.88 33.01
C ASP A 21 -13.51 8.33 31.98
N ARG A 22 -12.50 9.12 31.56
CA ARG A 22 -11.35 8.61 30.76
C ARG A 22 -10.56 7.58 31.59
N ALA A 23 -10.33 7.85 32.87
CA ALA A 23 -9.80 6.87 33.82
C ALA A 23 -10.75 5.68 34.01
N GLY A 24 -12.07 5.88 33.95
CA GLY A 24 -13.07 4.82 33.87
C GLY A 24 -12.90 3.92 32.65
N LEU A 25 -12.67 4.49 31.46
CA LEU A 25 -12.47 3.76 30.21
C LEU A 25 -11.13 3.01 30.17
N VAL A 26 -10.04 3.62 30.62
CA VAL A 26 -8.73 2.94 30.76
C VAL A 26 -8.83 1.79 31.76
N ASN A 27 -9.54 1.98 32.88
CA ASN A 27 -9.84 0.87 33.79
C ASN A 27 -10.76 -0.17 33.15
N ALA A 28 -11.73 0.20 32.31
CA ALA A 28 -12.57 -0.75 31.57
C ALA A 28 -11.77 -1.56 30.55
N LEU A 29 -10.84 -0.94 29.81
CA LEU A 29 -9.94 -1.63 28.87
C LEU A 29 -8.99 -2.57 29.61
N LYS A 30 -8.39 -2.10 30.72
CA LYS A 30 -7.56 -2.91 31.62
C LYS A 30 -8.34 -4.07 32.22
N ASN A 31 -9.58 -3.84 32.66
CA ASN A 31 -10.48 -4.88 33.14
C ASN A 31 -10.87 -5.85 32.01
N LYS A 32 -10.97 -5.40 30.76
CA LYS A 32 -11.28 -6.25 29.60
C LYS A 32 -10.09 -7.10 29.17
N ILE A 33 -8.87 -6.56 29.21
CA ILE A 33 -7.62 -7.32 29.04
C ILE A 33 -7.42 -8.30 30.21
N GLN A 34 -7.66 -7.88 31.45
CA GLN A 34 -7.67 -8.78 32.61
C GLN A 34 -8.82 -9.79 32.55
N SER A 35 -9.94 -9.49 31.89
CA SER A 35 -11.04 -10.43 31.64
C SER A 35 -10.74 -11.39 30.50
N LEU A 36 -9.94 -11.00 29.49
CA LEU A 36 -9.50 -11.89 28.40
C LEU A 36 -8.38 -12.82 28.90
N ALA A 37 -7.36 -12.27 29.56
CA ALA A 37 -6.37 -13.06 30.28
C ALA A 37 -7.02 -13.94 31.37
N GLY A 38 -8.04 -13.40 32.04
CA GLY A 38 -8.93 -14.11 32.95
C GLY A 38 -9.64 -15.27 32.26
N GLN A 39 -10.30 -15.06 31.13
CA GLN A 39 -10.97 -16.09 30.33
C GLN A 39 -10.02 -17.17 29.82
N HIS A 40 -8.81 -16.81 29.38
CA HIS A 40 -7.77 -17.79 29.04
C HIS A 40 -7.30 -18.60 30.26
N SER A 41 -7.29 -17.99 31.46
CA SER A 41 -7.08 -18.72 32.71
C SER A 41 -8.29 -19.57 33.12
N ASP A 42 -9.52 -19.08 32.95
CA ASP A 42 -10.78 -19.78 33.24
C ASP A 42 -10.95 -21.01 32.35
N ILE A 43 -10.49 -20.96 31.09
CA ILE A 43 -10.40 -22.15 30.23
C ILE A 43 -9.50 -23.17 30.92
N LEU A 44 -8.24 -22.84 31.23
CA LEU A 44 -7.32 -23.77 31.91
C LEU A 44 -7.83 -24.24 33.28
N GLU A 45 -8.52 -23.39 34.02
CA GLU A 45 -9.07 -23.68 35.34
C GLU A 45 -10.31 -24.57 35.30
N SER A 46 -11.17 -24.41 34.28
CA SER A 46 -12.33 -25.28 34.02
C SER A 46 -11.98 -26.63 33.40
N LEU A 47 -10.79 -26.78 32.80
CA LEU A 47 -10.30 -28.09 32.34
C LEU A 47 -10.11 -29.07 33.50
N SER A 48 -10.59 -30.30 33.31
CA SER A 48 -10.34 -31.40 34.25
C SER A 48 -8.83 -31.66 34.44
N PRO A 49 -8.39 -32.21 35.60
CA PRO A 49 -6.96 -32.44 35.87
C PRO A 49 -6.24 -33.32 34.82
N VAL A 50 -6.97 -34.20 34.14
CA VAL A 50 -6.43 -35.03 33.04
C VAL A 50 -6.20 -34.21 31.78
N VAL A 51 -7.12 -33.30 31.44
CA VAL A 51 -6.99 -32.44 30.25
C VAL A 51 -5.97 -31.34 30.48
N ARG A 52 -5.89 -30.74 31.68
CA ARG A 52 -4.84 -29.76 32.02
C ARG A 52 -3.43 -30.35 31.81
N LYS A 53 -3.19 -31.57 32.31
CA LYS A 53 -1.92 -32.30 32.07
C LYS A 53 -1.62 -32.54 30.58
N ARG A 54 -2.63 -32.69 29.73
CA ARG A 54 -2.43 -32.78 28.27
C ARG A 54 -2.03 -31.43 27.68
N VAL A 55 -2.66 -30.34 28.11
CA VAL A 55 -2.30 -28.97 27.69
C VAL A 55 -0.90 -28.59 28.17
N ASP A 56 -0.51 -28.97 29.39
CA ASP A 56 0.85 -28.77 29.88
C ASP A 56 1.89 -29.53 29.01
N PHE A 57 1.55 -30.73 28.52
CA PHE A 57 2.40 -31.48 27.59
C PHE A 57 2.41 -30.88 26.17
N LEU A 58 1.29 -30.31 25.70
CA LEU A 58 1.25 -29.56 24.43
C LEU A 58 2.09 -28.29 24.49
N ARG A 59 2.15 -27.61 25.65
CA ARG A 59 3.04 -26.46 25.87
C ARG A 59 4.52 -26.83 25.81
N GLU A 60 4.90 -27.97 26.38
CA GLU A 60 6.25 -28.52 26.25
C GLU A 60 6.61 -28.82 24.78
N ILE A 61 5.67 -29.38 24.00
CA ILE A 61 5.85 -29.57 22.55
C ILE A 61 6.00 -28.22 21.84
N GLN A 62 5.20 -27.20 22.19
CA GLN A 62 5.33 -25.86 21.62
C GLN A 62 6.71 -25.26 21.92
N THR A 63 7.19 -25.34 23.16
CA THR A 63 8.55 -24.87 23.51
C THR A 63 9.64 -25.57 22.68
N GLN A 64 9.48 -26.88 22.40
CA GLN A 64 10.40 -27.62 21.52
C GLN A 64 10.28 -27.21 20.05
N HIS A 65 9.10 -26.78 19.59
CA HIS A 65 8.91 -26.17 18.26
C HIS A 65 9.61 -24.83 18.18
N ASP A 66 9.34 -23.91 19.12
CA ASP A 66 9.92 -22.57 19.19
C ASP A 66 11.46 -22.63 19.24
N GLU A 67 12.02 -23.62 19.95
CA GLU A 67 13.47 -23.89 19.98
C GLU A 67 14.06 -24.36 18.64
N LEU A 68 13.27 -25.02 17.77
CA LEU A 68 13.71 -25.42 16.43
C LEU A 68 13.55 -24.29 15.42
N GLU A 69 12.45 -23.55 15.53
CA GLU A 69 12.15 -22.36 14.74
C GLU A 69 13.20 -21.26 14.93
N ALA A 70 13.62 -20.98 16.17
CA ALA A 70 14.72 -20.06 16.45
C ALA A 70 16.04 -20.46 15.78
N LYS A 71 16.32 -21.77 15.65
CA LYS A 71 17.51 -22.27 14.93
C LYS A 71 17.35 -22.13 13.41
N PHE A 72 16.14 -22.38 12.89
CA PHE A 72 15.83 -22.17 11.48
C PHE A 72 16.05 -20.70 11.07
N PHE A 73 15.61 -19.73 11.89
CA PHE A 73 15.86 -18.31 11.63
C PHE A 73 17.34 -17.92 11.74
N GLU A 74 18.09 -18.47 12.71
CA GLU A 74 19.55 -18.28 12.78
C GLU A 74 20.26 -18.80 11.52
N GLU A 75 19.89 -20.00 11.05
CA GLU A 75 20.44 -20.59 9.83
C GLU A 75 20.02 -19.81 8.56
N ARG A 76 18.76 -19.35 8.47
CA ARG A 76 18.27 -18.55 7.34
C ARG A 76 18.98 -17.20 7.28
N ALA A 77 19.10 -16.48 8.39
CA ALA A 77 19.82 -15.21 8.45
C ALA A 77 21.31 -15.36 8.07
N ALA A 78 21.96 -16.44 8.52
CA ALA A 78 23.33 -16.76 8.13
C ALA A 78 23.46 -17.08 6.62
N LEU A 79 22.46 -17.75 6.04
CA LEU A 79 22.40 -18.08 4.61
C LEU A 79 22.17 -16.84 3.73
N GLU A 80 21.22 -15.98 4.11
CA GLU A 80 20.97 -14.68 3.48
C GLU A 80 22.23 -13.80 3.52
N ALA A 81 22.86 -13.66 4.69
CA ALA A 81 24.09 -12.88 4.85
C ALA A 81 25.28 -13.43 4.06
N LYS A 82 25.30 -14.74 3.77
CA LYS A 82 26.26 -15.39 2.86
C LYS A 82 25.96 -15.01 1.40
N TYR A 83 24.72 -15.17 0.93
CA TYR A 83 24.36 -14.86 -0.46
C TYR A 83 24.44 -13.38 -0.78
N GLN A 84 24.07 -12.49 0.14
CA GLN A 84 24.22 -11.04 -0.03
C GLN A 84 25.68 -10.67 -0.35
N LYS A 85 26.67 -11.30 0.31
CA LYS A 85 28.10 -11.11 0.01
C LYS A 85 28.52 -11.64 -1.37
N LEU A 86 27.82 -12.67 -1.89
CA LEU A 86 28.05 -13.22 -3.23
C LEU A 86 27.41 -12.36 -4.33
N TYR A 87 26.31 -11.65 -4.03
CA TYR A 87 25.65 -10.73 -4.96
C TYR A 87 26.35 -9.37 -5.06
N GLN A 88 27.00 -8.88 -4.00
CA GLN A 88 27.68 -7.56 -4.00
C GLN A 88 28.67 -7.36 -5.18
N PRO A 89 29.54 -8.32 -5.57
CA PRO A 89 30.37 -8.20 -6.77
C PRO A 89 29.57 -8.07 -8.08
N LEU A 90 28.43 -8.75 -8.19
CA LEU A 90 27.55 -8.69 -9.37
C LEU A 90 26.87 -7.33 -9.48
N TYR A 91 26.34 -6.81 -8.37
CA TYR A 91 25.77 -5.46 -8.32
C TYR A 91 26.83 -4.37 -8.56
N SER A 92 28.06 -4.56 -8.09
CA SER A 92 29.18 -3.66 -8.39
C SER A 92 29.52 -3.65 -9.88
N LYS A 93 29.55 -4.82 -10.53
CA LYS A 93 29.75 -4.92 -11.99
C LYS A 93 28.58 -4.31 -12.78
N ARG A 94 27.33 -4.51 -12.33
CA ARG A 94 26.15 -3.83 -12.92
C ARG A 94 26.31 -2.32 -12.83
N TYR A 95 26.66 -1.79 -11.66
CA TYR A 95 26.91 -0.36 -11.45
C TYR A 95 27.96 0.18 -12.43
N GLU A 96 29.10 -0.50 -12.57
CA GLU A 96 30.19 -0.10 -13.48
C GLU A 96 29.73 -0.02 -14.96
N ILE A 97 28.93 -0.98 -15.41
CA ILE A 97 28.39 -1.03 -16.79
C ILE A 97 27.30 0.04 -16.98
N VAL A 98 26.30 0.10 -16.10
CA VAL A 98 25.20 1.09 -16.15
C VAL A 98 25.74 2.52 -16.17
N ASN A 99 26.86 2.77 -15.49
CA ASN A 99 27.47 4.08 -15.39
C ASN A 99 28.59 4.36 -16.41
N GLY A 100 28.86 3.44 -17.35
CA GLY A 100 29.89 3.62 -18.38
C GLY A 100 31.32 3.74 -17.83
N VAL A 101 31.58 3.10 -16.68
CA VAL A 101 32.92 3.02 -16.07
C VAL A 101 33.73 1.88 -16.71
N VAL A 102 33.04 0.79 -17.09
CA VAL A 102 33.59 -0.39 -17.75
C VAL A 102 32.68 -0.78 -18.90
N GLU A 103 33.25 -0.94 -20.09
CA GLU A 103 32.53 -1.43 -21.28
C GLU A 103 32.15 -2.91 -21.12
N ALA A 104 30.95 -3.26 -21.58
CA ALA A 104 30.52 -4.66 -21.63
C ALA A 104 31.34 -5.46 -22.65
N GLU A 105 31.59 -6.74 -22.36
CA GLU A 105 32.39 -7.61 -23.21
C GLU A 105 31.65 -7.84 -24.54
N GLY A 106 32.21 -7.34 -25.65
CA GLY A 106 31.55 -7.32 -26.97
C GLY A 106 30.92 -5.97 -27.37
N ALA A 107 30.89 -4.96 -26.50
CA ALA A 107 30.41 -3.60 -26.81
C ALA A 107 31.39 -2.77 -27.70
N THR A 108 32.28 -3.44 -28.46
CA THR A 108 33.21 -2.76 -29.36
C THR A 108 32.45 -2.08 -30.50
N THR A 109 32.73 -0.79 -30.71
CA THR A 109 31.97 0.14 -31.55
C THR A 109 32.10 -0.10 -33.06
N GLU A 110 31.45 -1.15 -33.59
CA GLU A 110 31.27 -1.30 -35.04
C GLU A 110 30.30 -0.24 -35.63
N ALA A 111 29.53 0.45 -34.79
CA ALA A 111 28.58 1.50 -35.17
C ALA A 111 29.20 2.91 -35.39
N ALA A 112 30.52 3.07 -35.27
CA ALA A 112 31.22 4.37 -35.38
C ALA A 112 31.33 4.91 -36.84
N ASN A 113 30.26 4.83 -37.63
CA ASN A 113 30.16 5.37 -38.99
C ASN A 113 28.77 5.98 -39.24
N LYS A 114 28.48 7.11 -38.58
CA LYS A 114 27.65 8.22 -39.09
C LYS A 114 27.91 9.48 -38.28
N GLU A 115 27.82 10.63 -38.95
CA GLU A 115 28.32 11.92 -38.47
C GLU A 115 27.38 12.62 -37.48
N ASP A 116 27.99 13.49 -36.67
CA ASP A 116 27.43 14.62 -35.91
C ASP A 116 26.56 14.42 -34.64
N ASN A 117 27.19 14.77 -33.50
CA ASN A 117 26.60 15.41 -32.31
C ASN A 117 25.43 14.72 -31.59
N ALA A 118 25.65 13.46 -31.17
CA ALA A 118 25.25 13.05 -29.81
C ALA A 118 26.52 13.01 -28.94
N ALA A 119 26.43 13.47 -27.68
CA ALA A 119 27.50 13.16 -26.73
C ALA A 119 27.55 11.64 -26.56
N GLU A 120 28.75 11.05 -26.50
CA GLU A 120 28.93 9.61 -26.29
C GLU A 120 28.02 9.14 -25.15
N GLU A 121 27.02 8.30 -25.46
CA GLU A 121 26.09 7.77 -24.46
C GLU A 121 26.85 6.77 -23.58
N LYS A 122 27.38 7.26 -22.46
CA LYS A 122 28.17 6.44 -21.54
C LYS A 122 27.27 5.63 -20.64
N GLY A 123 27.46 4.31 -20.68
CA GLY A 123 26.69 3.36 -19.87
C GLY A 123 25.29 3.13 -20.43
N VAL A 124 24.30 3.04 -19.54
CA VAL A 124 22.90 2.79 -19.88
C VAL A 124 22.07 3.97 -19.37
N PRO A 125 21.73 4.95 -20.23
CA PRO A 125 20.95 6.12 -19.84
C PRO A 125 19.60 5.74 -19.20
N ASP A 126 19.18 6.52 -18.21
CA ASP A 126 17.90 6.41 -17.52
C ASP A 126 17.58 5.01 -16.93
N PHE A 127 18.60 4.15 -16.72
CA PHE A 127 18.44 2.75 -16.32
C PHE A 127 17.49 2.55 -15.13
N TRP A 128 17.76 3.19 -14.00
CA TRP A 128 16.94 3.05 -12.80
C TRP A 128 15.57 3.71 -12.92
N LEU A 129 15.46 4.82 -13.66
CA LEU A 129 14.17 5.45 -13.93
C LEU A 129 13.25 4.51 -14.71
N ASN A 130 13.75 3.91 -15.80
CA ASN A 130 12.97 2.99 -16.62
C ASN A 130 12.67 1.68 -15.87
N ALA A 131 13.63 1.14 -15.11
CA ALA A 131 13.39 -0.05 -14.28
C ALA A 131 12.29 0.18 -13.24
N MET A 132 12.28 1.33 -12.54
CA MET A 132 11.23 1.64 -11.56
C MET A 132 9.89 1.93 -12.24
N LYS A 133 9.86 2.67 -13.35
CA LYS A 133 8.62 2.97 -14.10
C LYS A 133 7.97 1.75 -14.75
N ASN A 134 8.71 0.66 -14.93
CA ASN A 134 8.20 -0.60 -15.46
C ASN A 134 7.58 -1.50 -14.37
N ASN A 135 7.63 -1.10 -13.10
CA ASN A 135 6.99 -1.79 -11.98
C ASN A 135 5.79 -0.97 -11.50
N GLU A 136 4.63 -1.62 -11.35
CA GLU A 136 3.35 -0.93 -11.13
C GLU A 136 3.32 -0.07 -9.87
N VAL A 137 3.70 -0.64 -8.72
CA VAL A 137 3.80 0.04 -7.41
C VAL A 137 4.64 1.31 -7.48
N LEU A 138 5.72 1.31 -8.26
CA LEU A 138 6.60 2.47 -8.42
C LEU A 138 6.19 3.42 -9.53
N ALA A 139 5.47 2.93 -10.55
CA ALA A 139 4.96 3.73 -11.64
C ALA A 139 3.88 4.72 -11.17
N GLU A 140 3.05 4.33 -10.19
CA GLU A 140 2.03 5.20 -9.59
C GLU A 140 2.64 6.37 -8.80
N GLU A 141 3.77 6.15 -8.12
CA GLU A 141 4.48 7.17 -7.33
C GLU A 141 5.33 8.14 -8.18
N ILE A 142 5.79 7.71 -9.36
CA ILE A 142 6.72 8.49 -10.20
C ILE A 142 5.95 9.43 -11.14
N THR A 143 5.89 10.72 -10.80
CA THR A 143 5.30 11.74 -11.68
C THR A 143 6.29 12.23 -12.75
N GLU A 144 5.78 12.79 -13.85
CA GLU A 144 6.59 13.41 -14.92
C GLU A 144 7.63 14.43 -14.41
N ARG A 145 7.38 15.06 -13.25
CA ARG A 145 8.28 16.03 -12.63
C ARG A 145 9.46 15.38 -11.92
N ASP A 146 9.28 14.15 -11.45
CA ASP A 146 10.27 13.37 -10.71
C ASP A 146 11.30 12.74 -11.64
N GLU A 147 10.87 12.34 -12.85
CA GLU A 147 11.74 11.81 -13.91
C GLU A 147 13.01 12.66 -14.08
N GLY A 148 12.86 13.98 -14.17
CA GLY A 148 13.98 14.90 -14.38
C GLY A 148 15.09 14.78 -13.34
N ALA A 149 14.77 14.44 -12.10
CA ALA A 149 15.75 14.16 -11.03
C ALA A 149 16.19 12.70 -11.03
N LEU A 150 15.28 11.75 -11.28
CA LEU A 150 15.55 10.31 -11.35
C LEU A 150 16.50 9.92 -12.49
N LYS A 151 16.61 10.71 -13.57
CA LYS A 151 17.66 10.54 -14.60
C LYS A 151 19.09 10.67 -14.06
N TYR A 152 19.28 11.23 -12.86
CA TYR A 152 20.58 11.33 -12.19
C TYR A 152 20.83 10.19 -11.19
N LEU A 153 19.90 9.23 -11.06
CA LEU A 153 20.02 8.07 -10.18
C LEU A 153 20.99 7.03 -10.80
N ARG A 154 22.12 6.82 -10.12
CA ARG A 154 23.23 5.97 -10.58
C ARG A 154 23.14 4.53 -10.07
N ASP A 155 22.64 4.36 -8.86
CA ASP A 155 22.58 3.08 -8.15
C ASP A 155 21.50 3.10 -7.06
N ILE A 156 20.91 1.94 -6.81
CA ILE A 156 20.07 1.68 -5.64
C ILE A 156 20.65 0.47 -4.92
N LYS A 157 20.94 0.62 -3.63
CA LYS A 157 21.48 -0.45 -2.77
C LYS A 157 20.58 -0.66 -1.58
N TRP A 158 20.57 -1.88 -1.05
CA TRP A 158 19.95 -2.18 0.23
C TRP A 158 20.93 -2.88 1.18
N PHE A 159 20.72 -2.65 2.48
CA PHE A 159 21.52 -3.21 3.56
C PHE A 159 20.59 -3.65 4.70
N ARG A 160 20.79 -4.87 5.23
CA ARG A 160 20.17 -5.32 6.49
C ARG A 160 20.71 -4.47 7.65
N ILE A 161 19.88 -4.25 8.66
CA ILE A 161 20.23 -3.66 9.95
C ILE A 161 19.86 -4.68 11.02
N ASP A 162 20.84 -5.14 11.80
CA ASP A 162 20.60 -6.20 12.79
C ASP A 162 20.10 -5.65 14.15
N ASN A 163 20.31 -4.35 14.43
CA ASN A 163 19.89 -3.71 15.68
C ASN A 163 19.75 -2.17 15.55
N PRO A 164 18.52 -1.61 15.63
CA PRO A 164 17.24 -2.34 15.60
C PRO A 164 17.11 -3.15 14.29
N LYS A 165 16.30 -4.22 14.33
CA LYS A 165 16.02 -5.07 13.15
C LYS A 165 15.49 -4.23 11.99
N GLY A 166 15.80 -4.62 10.75
CA GLY A 166 15.19 -4.02 9.56
C GLY A 166 16.17 -3.81 8.40
N PHE A 167 15.93 -2.79 7.57
CA PHE A 167 16.76 -2.53 6.39
C PHE A 167 16.83 -1.06 6.00
N LYS A 168 17.90 -0.72 5.28
CA LYS A 168 18.15 0.59 4.67
C LYS A 168 18.26 0.47 3.17
N LEU A 169 17.53 1.31 2.45
CA LEU A 169 17.74 1.63 1.03
C LEU A 169 18.63 2.88 0.91
N GLU A 170 19.54 2.88 -0.07
CA GLU A 170 20.39 4.01 -0.43
C GLU A 170 20.31 4.26 -1.94
N PHE A 171 19.91 5.48 -2.31
CA PHE A 171 19.75 5.95 -3.67
C PHE A 171 20.88 6.92 -3.99
N TYR A 172 21.77 6.53 -4.90
CA TYR A 172 22.99 7.27 -5.22
C TYR A 172 22.76 8.17 -6.43
N PHE A 173 22.83 9.49 -6.22
CA PHE A 173 22.59 10.49 -7.27
C PHE A 173 23.89 11.16 -7.72
N ASP A 174 24.00 11.40 -9.03
CA ASP A 174 24.96 12.35 -9.58
C ASP A 174 24.61 13.80 -9.19
N THR A 175 25.57 14.70 -9.38
CA THR A 175 25.33 16.15 -9.22
C THR A 175 24.24 16.59 -10.18
N ASN A 176 23.09 16.99 -9.63
CA ASN A 176 21.86 17.25 -10.36
C ASN A 176 21.34 18.67 -10.10
N PRO A 177 20.42 19.21 -10.92
CA PRO A 177 19.93 20.58 -10.77
C PRO A 177 18.73 20.70 -9.82
N PHE A 178 18.42 19.69 -8.99
CA PHE A 178 17.24 19.64 -8.13
C PHE A 178 17.58 19.74 -6.64
N PHE A 179 18.55 18.97 -6.16
CA PHE A 179 18.99 18.94 -4.76
C PHE A 179 20.50 18.71 -4.62
N LYS A 180 21.05 18.95 -3.42
CA LYS A 180 22.49 18.80 -3.15
C LYS A 180 22.93 17.40 -2.74
N ASN A 181 22.01 16.59 -2.19
CA ASN A 181 22.32 15.27 -1.66
C ASN A 181 22.89 14.36 -2.75
N SER A 182 24.04 13.73 -2.50
CA SER A 182 24.59 12.68 -3.37
C SER A 182 24.04 11.28 -3.05
N VAL A 183 23.48 11.12 -1.85
CA VAL A 183 22.78 9.90 -1.42
C VAL A 183 21.51 10.32 -0.70
N LEU A 184 20.37 9.72 -1.06
CA LEU A 184 19.14 9.74 -0.27
C LEU A 184 18.96 8.36 0.35
N THR A 185 18.64 8.29 1.63
CA THR A 185 18.41 7.02 2.33
C THR A 185 16.99 6.92 2.87
N LYS A 186 16.45 5.71 2.84
CA LYS A 186 15.21 5.31 3.51
C LYS A 186 15.53 4.12 4.42
N ILE A 187 15.09 4.16 5.67
CA ILE A 187 15.34 3.13 6.67
C ILE A 187 13.99 2.67 7.20
N TYR A 188 13.80 1.36 7.30
CA TYR A 188 12.68 0.73 7.99
C TYR A 188 13.24 -0.02 9.20
N HIS A 189 12.73 0.32 10.39
CA HIS A 189 12.90 -0.49 11.59
C HIS A 189 11.70 -1.43 11.70
N MET A 190 11.98 -2.71 11.93
CA MET A 190 10.99 -3.78 11.98
C MET A 190 11.02 -4.40 13.37
N ILE A 191 9.85 -4.78 13.90
CA ILE A 191 9.77 -5.50 15.18
C ILE A 191 10.30 -6.92 14.99
N ASP A 192 9.90 -7.58 13.89
CA ASP A 192 10.51 -8.81 13.42
C ASP A 192 10.89 -8.75 11.93
N GLU A 193 11.81 -9.62 11.53
CA GLU A 193 12.21 -9.83 10.13
C GLU A 193 11.38 -10.96 9.48
N ASP A 194 10.71 -11.77 10.31
CA ASP A 194 9.94 -12.95 9.92
C ASP A 194 8.45 -12.65 9.73
N GLU A 195 7.84 -12.00 10.72
CA GLU A 195 6.60 -11.26 10.55
C GLU A 195 7.00 -9.79 10.30
N PRO A 196 6.86 -9.23 9.09
CA PRO A 196 7.40 -7.93 8.72
C PRO A 196 6.57 -6.76 9.29
N ILE A 197 6.46 -6.70 10.62
CA ILE A 197 5.75 -5.67 11.36
C ILE A 197 6.63 -4.42 11.41
N LEU A 198 6.22 -3.38 10.67
CA LEU A 198 6.90 -2.08 10.63
C LEU A 198 6.77 -1.37 11.99
N GLU A 199 7.89 -1.09 12.65
CA GLU A 199 7.94 -0.22 13.84
C GLU A 199 8.00 1.26 13.41
N LYS A 200 8.89 1.59 12.47
CA LYS A 200 9.15 2.97 12.07
C LYS A 200 9.84 3.09 10.71
N ALA A 201 9.42 4.06 9.90
CA ALA A 201 10.12 4.51 8.71
C ALA A 201 10.87 5.84 8.96
N ILE A 202 12.10 5.95 8.44
CA ILE A 202 12.96 7.14 8.53
C ILE A 202 13.52 7.47 7.15
N GLY A 203 13.18 8.64 6.61
CA GLY A 203 13.70 9.13 5.34
C GLY A 203 14.78 10.21 5.49
N THR A 204 15.38 10.63 4.36
CA THR A 204 16.39 11.70 4.30
C THR A 204 15.77 13.03 3.94
N GLU A 205 16.05 14.09 4.72
CA GLU A 205 15.70 15.45 4.34
C GLU A 205 16.44 15.86 3.05
N ILE A 206 15.67 16.21 2.01
CA ILE A 206 16.22 16.57 0.70
C ILE A 206 16.56 18.07 0.68
N GLU A 207 17.84 18.38 0.47
CA GLU A 207 18.36 19.74 0.34
C GLU A 207 18.07 20.33 -1.06
N TRP A 208 16.79 20.61 -1.32
CA TRP A 208 16.32 21.19 -2.58
C TRP A 208 16.97 22.55 -2.89
N TYR A 209 17.32 22.76 -4.16
CA TYR A 209 17.69 24.07 -4.67
C TYR A 209 16.47 25.02 -4.74
N PRO A 210 16.67 26.35 -4.74
CA PRO A 210 15.58 27.31 -4.79
C PRO A 210 14.63 27.09 -5.97
N ALA A 211 13.33 26.93 -5.69
CA ALA A 211 12.27 26.63 -6.65
C ALA A 211 12.47 25.32 -7.45
N LYS A 212 13.17 24.33 -6.87
CA LYS A 212 13.36 22.98 -7.43
C LYS A 212 12.72 21.84 -6.62
N CYS A 213 12.09 22.16 -5.49
CA CYS A 213 11.31 21.21 -4.70
C CYS A 213 10.23 20.55 -5.56
N LEU A 214 10.23 19.21 -5.63
CA LEU A 214 9.29 18.43 -6.44
C LEU A 214 8.04 18.03 -5.66
N THR A 215 8.19 17.82 -4.34
CA THR A 215 7.11 17.50 -3.39
C THR A 215 6.17 18.68 -3.10
N GLN A 216 6.48 19.88 -3.61
CA GLN A 216 5.72 21.11 -3.32
C GLN A 216 5.51 22.03 -4.54
N LYS A 217 4.28 22.56 -4.68
CA LYS A 217 3.89 23.52 -5.72
C LYS A 217 3.76 24.94 -5.14
N LEU A 218 4.30 25.94 -5.84
CA LEU A 218 4.24 27.36 -5.45
C LEU A 218 3.04 28.08 -6.09
N LEU A 219 1.95 28.26 -5.32
CA LEU A 219 0.75 28.97 -5.73
C LEU A 219 0.85 30.48 -5.46
N LYS A 220 0.88 31.27 -6.54
CA LYS A 220 0.87 32.75 -6.47
C LYS A 220 -0.57 33.28 -6.41
N LYS A 221 -1.04 33.67 -5.23
CA LYS A 221 -2.35 34.33 -5.09
C LYS A 221 -2.26 35.80 -5.52
N LYS A 222 -3.15 36.24 -6.41
CA LYS A 222 -3.29 37.67 -6.77
C LYS A 222 -3.66 38.48 -5.52
N PRO A 223 -3.04 39.66 -5.29
CA PRO A 223 -3.39 40.49 -4.14
C PRO A 223 -4.86 40.93 -4.18
N LYS A 224 -5.52 41.01 -3.01
CA LYS A 224 -6.92 41.44 -2.90
C LYS A 224 -7.10 42.84 -3.52
N LYS A 225 -8.10 42.97 -4.40
CA LYS A 225 -8.44 44.19 -5.14
C LYS A 225 -8.77 45.34 -4.16
N GLY A 226 -7.80 46.21 -3.92
CA GLY A 226 -7.91 47.33 -2.97
C GLY A 226 -6.59 47.77 -2.33
N SER A 227 -5.62 46.86 -2.14
CA SER A 227 -4.32 47.23 -1.56
C SER A 227 -3.36 47.78 -2.62
N LYS A 228 -3.06 49.09 -2.55
CA LYS A 228 -2.21 49.78 -3.53
C LYS A 228 -0.71 49.43 -3.49
N ASN A 229 -0.26 48.55 -2.57
CA ASN A 229 1.14 48.13 -2.42
C ASN A 229 1.32 46.69 -1.90
N ALA A 230 0.34 45.78 -2.11
CA ALA A 230 0.48 44.39 -1.67
C ALA A 230 1.43 43.59 -2.58
N LYS A 231 2.55 43.11 -2.02
CA LYS A 231 3.39 42.07 -2.64
C LYS A 231 2.54 40.80 -2.87
N PRO A 232 2.76 40.04 -3.97
CA PRO A 232 2.06 38.78 -4.19
C PRO A 232 2.40 37.78 -3.07
N ILE A 233 1.36 37.22 -2.45
CA ILE A 233 1.51 36.17 -1.44
C ILE A 233 1.73 34.85 -2.18
N THR A 234 2.88 34.23 -1.93
CA THR A 234 3.17 32.88 -2.42
C THR A 234 2.80 31.91 -1.30
N ARG A 235 1.91 30.96 -1.59
CA ARG A 235 1.59 29.82 -0.72
C ARG A 235 2.24 28.58 -1.31
N THR A 236 2.86 27.79 -0.46
CA THR A 236 3.36 26.46 -0.83
C THR A 236 2.30 25.43 -0.47
N GLU A 237 2.14 24.41 -1.31
CA GLU A 237 1.18 23.32 -1.13
C GLU A 237 1.87 22.01 -1.52
N ASN A 238 1.72 20.96 -0.70
CA ASN A 238 2.29 19.65 -1.00
C ASN A 238 1.59 19.02 -2.21
N CYS A 239 2.25 18.06 -2.85
CA CYS A 239 1.69 17.31 -3.97
C CYS A 239 2.36 15.95 -4.14
N GLU A 240 1.70 15.03 -4.85
CA GLU A 240 2.28 13.78 -5.35
C GLU A 240 3.66 14.03 -5.97
N SER A 241 4.60 13.17 -5.60
CA SER A 241 5.99 13.15 -6.05
C SER A 241 6.65 11.94 -5.41
N PHE A 242 7.35 11.12 -6.18
CA PHE A 242 8.13 9.98 -5.66
C PHE A 242 9.03 10.38 -4.49
N PHE A 243 9.53 11.61 -4.47
CA PHE A 243 10.41 12.11 -3.40
C PHE A 243 9.71 12.29 -2.04
N ASN A 244 8.38 12.16 -1.95
CA ASN A 244 7.66 12.04 -0.68
C ASN A 244 8.06 10.75 0.08
N PHE A 245 8.51 9.71 -0.61
CA PHE A 245 9.06 8.47 -0.03
C PHE A 245 10.21 8.70 0.97
N PHE A 246 10.94 9.81 0.85
CA PHE A 246 12.00 10.21 1.79
C PHE A 246 11.49 11.09 2.95
N SER A 247 10.18 11.27 3.07
CA SER A 247 9.49 11.96 4.17
C SER A 247 8.31 11.10 4.63
N PRO A 248 8.56 9.88 5.15
CA PRO A 248 7.53 8.90 5.45
C PRO A 248 6.55 9.40 6.53
N PRO A 249 5.33 8.85 6.58
CA PRO A 249 4.36 9.13 7.63
C PRO A 249 4.97 8.92 9.02
N GLN A 250 4.56 9.73 9.99
CA GLN A 250 5.04 9.66 11.36
C GLN A 250 3.87 9.29 12.27
N VAL A 251 4.01 8.20 13.02
CA VAL A 251 3.11 7.85 14.12
C VAL A 251 3.22 8.93 15.20
N PRO A 252 2.11 9.61 15.59
CA PRO A 252 2.12 10.54 16.72
C PRO A 252 2.49 9.82 18.02
N GLU A 253 3.18 10.50 18.94
CA GLU A 253 3.58 9.88 20.22
C GLU A 253 2.42 9.80 21.24
N ASP A 254 1.32 10.51 20.98
CA ASP A 254 0.09 10.54 21.80
C ASP A 254 -1.09 9.97 20.98
N ASP A 255 -1.36 8.66 21.12
CA ASP A 255 -2.47 7.95 20.44
C ASP A 255 -3.88 8.46 20.85
N GLU A 256 -4.00 9.20 21.96
CA GLU A 256 -5.29 9.50 22.60
C GLU A 256 -6.15 10.57 21.87
N ASP A 257 -5.61 11.22 20.84
CA ASP A 257 -6.25 12.34 20.11
C ASP A 257 -6.35 12.11 18.57
N ILE A 258 -6.01 10.93 18.04
CA ILE A 258 -6.18 10.60 16.62
C ILE A 258 -7.63 10.11 16.38
N GLU A 259 -8.35 10.74 15.44
CA GLU A 259 -9.67 10.27 14.98
C GLU A 259 -9.51 8.89 14.30
N GLU A 260 -10.46 7.96 14.48
CA GLU A 260 -10.36 6.56 13.99
C GLU A 260 -10.06 6.51 12.47
N ASP A 261 -10.82 7.27 11.67
CA ASP A 261 -10.61 7.47 10.23
C ASP A 261 -9.18 7.95 9.89
N ALA A 262 -8.58 8.80 10.73
CA ALA A 262 -7.23 9.34 10.52
C ALA A 262 -6.13 8.36 10.95
N ALA A 263 -6.42 7.45 11.89
CA ALA A 263 -5.53 6.34 12.24
C ALA A 263 -5.53 5.28 11.12
N GLU A 264 -6.69 4.96 10.54
CA GLU A 264 -6.80 4.09 9.37
C GLU A 264 -6.09 4.69 8.14
N GLU A 265 -6.30 5.99 7.85
CA GLU A 265 -5.58 6.67 6.75
C GLU A 265 -4.06 6.65 6.97
N LEU A 266 -3.59 6.85 8.21
CA LEU A 266 -2.16 6.79 8.55
C LEU A 266 -1.60 5.36 8.39
N GLN A 267 -2.34 4.33 8.81
CA GLN A 267 -1.94 2.94 8.63
C GLN A 267 -1.80 2.60 7.14
N ASN A 268 -2.80 2.95 6.32
CA ASN A 268 -2.76 2.73 4.87
C ASN A 268 -1.57 3.44 4.21
N GLN A 269 -1.25 4.68 4.63
CA GLN A 269 -0.07 5.40 4.14
C GLN A 269 1.25 4.73 4.57
N MET A 270 1.31 4.12 5.75
CA MET A 270 2.50 3.40 6.24
C MET A 270 2.69 2.05 5.53
N GLU A 271 1.60 1.35 5.21
CA GLU A 271 1.61 0.11 4.44
C GLU A 271 2.06 0.37 3.00
N GLN A 272 1.47 1.36 2.31
CA GLN A 272 1.91 1.81 0.99
C GLN A 272 3.40 2.24 0.99
N ASP A 273 3.84 3.00 2.00
CA ASP A 273 5.25 3.40 2.14
C ASP A 273 6.19 2.19 2.34
N TYR A 274 5.72 1.15 3.05
CA TYR A 274 6.46 -0.10 3.21
C TYR A 274 6.51 -0.91 1.91
N ASP A 275 5.40 -1.03 1.19
CA ASP A 275 5.29 -1.81 -0.06
C ASP A 275 6.18 -1.25 -1.18
N ILE A 276 6.29 0.08 -1.27
CA ILE A 276 7.27 0.74 -2.13
C ILE A 276 8.69 0.31 -1.71
N GLY A 277 8.98 0.28 -0.40
CA GLY A 277 10.28 -0.09 0.15
C GLY A 277 10.67 -1.56 -0.05
N SER A 278 9.74 -2.48 0.18
CA SER A 278 9.91 -3.92 -0.02
C SER A 278 10.03 -4.25 -1.50
N THR A 279 9.20 -3.64 -2.35
CA THR A 279 9.29 -3.77 -3.82
C THR A 279 10.65 -3.34 -4.35
N ILE A 280 11.22 -2.23 -3.85
CA ILE A 280 12.57 -1.82 -4.23
C ILE A 280 13.62 -2.83 -3.75
N ARG A 281 13.51 -3.32 -2.51
CA ARG A 281 14.43 -4.29 -1.89
C ARG A 281 14.46 -5.64 -2.62
N ASP A 282 13.28 -6.18 -2.93
CA ASP A 282 13.08 -7.59 -3.29
C ASP A 282 12.82 -7.79 -4.80
N LYS A 283 12.08 -6.89 -5.44
CA LYS A 283 11.81 -6.96 -6.89
C LYS A 283 12.83 -6.15 -7.70
N ILE A 284 13.00 -4.86 -7.41
CA ILE A 284 13.81 -3.96 -8.26
C ILE A 284 15.31 -4.21 -8.14
N ILE A 285 15.90 -4.21 -6.93
CA ILE A 285 17.35 -4.32 -6.80
C ILE A 285 17.89 -5.66 -7.33
N PRO A 286 17.25 -6.82 -7.11
CA PRO A 286 17.72 -8.09 -7.66
C PRO A 286 17.48 -8.22 -9.16
N HIS A 287 16.31 -7.82 -9.66
CA HIS A 287 15.87 -8.04 -11.05
C HIS A 287 15.92 -6.77 -11.93
N ALA A 288 16.72 -5.76 -11.55
CA ALA A 288 16.76 -4.43 -12.19
C ALA A 288 16.90 -4.45 -13.72
N VAL A 289 17.60 -5.44 -14.29
CA VAL A 289 17.76 -5.58 -15.74
C VAL A 289 16.45 -6.05 -16.40
N SER A 290 15.78 -7.05 -15.83
CA SER A 290 14.49 -7.55 -16.35
C SER A 290 13.36 -6.52 -16.18
N TRP A 291 13.41 -5.71 -15.12
CA TRP A 291 12.56 -4.52 -15.00
C TRP A 291 12.89 -3.47 -16.05
N PHE A 292 14.17 -3.15 -16.28
CA PHE A 292 14.59 -2.21 -17.33
C PHE A 292 14.19 -2.66 -18.75
N THR A 293 14.30 -3.94 -19.08
CA THR A 293 13.92 -4.49 -20.40
C THR A 293 12.41 -4.73 -20.55
N GLY A 294 11.65 -4.72 -19.45
CA GLY A 294 10.22 -5.05 -19.44
C GLY A 294 9.93 -6.55 -19.51
N GLU A 295 10.94 -7.41 -19.36
CA GLU A 295 10.78 -8.87 -19.22
C GLU A 295 10.05 -9.23 -17.92
N ALA A 296 10.28 -8.49 -16.83
CA ALA A 296 9.64 -8.75 -15.54
C ALA A 296 8.11 -8.58 -15.59
N ILE A 297 7.61 -7.64 -16.40
CA ILE A 297 6.17 -7.41 -16.62
C ILE A 297 5.52 -8.64 -17.28
N GLN A 298 6.20 -9.24 -18.26
CA GLN A 298 5.71 -10.43 -18.98
C GLN A 298 5.81 -11.71 -18.14
N GLY A 299 6.62 -11.70 -17.08
CA GLY A 299 6.77 -12.83 -16.16
C GLY A 299 5.60 -12.95 -15.18
N ASP A 300 5.07 -11.84 -14.66
CA ASP A 300 3.89 -11.86 -13.78
C ASP A 300 2.63 -12.33 -14.56
N ASP A 301 2.43 -11.89 -15.81
CA ASP A 301 1.28 -12.25 -16.68
C ASP A 301 1.25 -13.75 -17.11
N PHE A 302 2.36 -14.47 -16.96
CA PHE A 302 2.45 -15.92 -17.19
C PHE A 302 2.60 -16.74 -15.89
N GLY A 303 2.77 -16.09 -14.74
CA GLY A 303 2.92 -16.74 -13.44
C GLY A 303 1.59 -17.17 -12.78
N ASP A 304 0.47 -16.62 -13.26
CA ASP A 304 -0.89 -16.85 -12.73
C ASP A 304 -1.66 -17.93 -13.53
N LEU A 305 -0.94 -18.76 -14.30
CA LEU A 305 -1.50 -19.85 -15.14
C LEU A 305 -1.01 -21.26 -14.72
N GLU A 306 -0.45 -21.41 -13.52
CA GLU A 306 -0.05 -22.70 -12.93
C GLU A 306 -0.78 -22.98 -11.59
N ASP A 307 -2.12 -22.92 -11.58
CA ASP A 307 -2.95 -23.63 -10.55
C ASP A 307 -4.37 -24.06 -11.03
N ASP A 308 -4.65 -24.04 -12.34
CA ASP A 308 -5.86 -24.65 -12.94
C ASP A 308 -5.62 -26.14 -13.29
N GLU A 309 -5.16 -26.95 -12.33
CA GLU A 309 -5.15 -28.43 -12.46
C GLU A 309 -6.46 -29.05 -11.92
N ASP A 310 -7.30 -29.52 -12.85
CA ASP A 310 -8.35 -30.54 -12.72
C ASP A 310 -9.33 -30.45 -11.51
N ASP A 311 -10.51 -29.87 -11.76
CA ASP A 311 -11.75 -30.22 -11.05
C ASP A 311 -12.97 -30.33 -12.02
N ASP A 312 -12.72 -30.69 -13.29
CA ASP A 312 -13.74 -31.17 -14.24
C ASP A 312 -14.19 -32.59 -13.83
N ILE A 313 -14.91 -32.70 -12.72
CA ILE A 313 -15.63 -33.93 -12.36
C ILE A 313 -16.84 -34.03 -13.30
N GLU A 314 -16.73 -34.93 -14.29
CA GLU A 314 -17.83 -35.28 -15.18
C GLU A 314 -19.04 -35.78 -14.36
N ASP A 315 -20.13 -35.00 -14.33
CA ASP A 315 -21.44 -35.45 -13.85
C ASP A 315 -21.94 -36.57 -14.78
N GLU A 316 -21.70 -37.84 -14.41
CA GLU A 316 -22.35 -38.98 -15.03
C GLU A 316 -23.83 -39.02 -14.63
N ASP A 317 -24.71 -38.69 -15.59
CA ASP A 317 -26.14 -39.01 -15.53
C ASP A 317 -26.36 -40.51 -15.26
N ASP A 318 -27.20 -40.86 -14.29
CA ASP A 318 -27.90 -42.16 -14.27
C ASP A 318 -29.40 -41.93 -13.96
N ASP A 319 -30.24 -42.53 -14.81
CA ASP A 319 -31.66 -42.23 -14.98
C ASP A 319 -32.57 -43.01 -13.99
N ASP A 320 -33.86 -42.61 -13.99
CA ASP A 320 -35.06 -43.41 -13.66
C ASP A 320 -35.24 -43.99 -12.22
N GLU A 321 -36.35 -43.63 -11.56
CA GLU A 321 -37.61 -44.39 -11.69
C GLU A 321 -38.81 -43.58 -11.08
N ASP A 322 -39.99 -43.75 -11.69
CA ASP A 322 -41.25 -43.01 -11.44
C ASP A 322 -42.09 -43.53 -10.23
N GLU A 323 -43.35 -43.04 -10.13
CA GLU A 323 -44.51 -43.63 -9.41
C GLU A 323 -44.52 -43.42 -7.86
N ASP A 324 -45.60 -43.03 -7.16
CA ASP A 324 -47.03 -42.78 -7.48
C ASP A 324 -47.66 -41.85 -6.38
N GLU A 325 -48.53 -40.88 -6.72
CA GLU A 325 -50.01 -40.83 -6.57
C GLU A 325 -50.58 -40.35 -5.20
N ASP A 326 -51.85 -39.93 -5.25
CA ASP A 326 -52.85 -39.70 -4.18
C ASP A 326 -52.71 -38.50 -3.21
N GLU A 327 -53.80 -37.84 -2.76
CA GLU A 327 -55.14 -37.52 -3.31
C GLU A 327 -55.80 -36.56 -2.29
N ASP A 328 -56.49 -35.49 -2.75
CA ASP A 328 -57.57 -34.71 -2.08
C ASP A 328 -57.34 -34.18 -0.62
N ASP A 329 -58.19 -33.37 0.04
CA ASP A 329 -59.45 -32.68 -0.30
C ASP A 329 -59.59 -31.38 0.57
N ASP A 330 -60.79 -30.77 0.55
CA ASP A 330 -61.40 -29.88 1.56
C ASP A 330 -61.16 -28.35 1.49
N GLU A 331 -62.10 -27.72 0.77
CA GLU A 331 -63.01 -26.61 1.16
C GLU A 331 -63.08 -26.26 2.69
N ASP A 332 -63.52 -25.10 3.19
CA ASP A 332 -64.39 -24.03 2.67
C ASP A 332 -64.39 -22.73 3.58
N ASP A 333 -65.36 -21.83 3.35
CA ASP A 333 -65.99 -20.84 4.28
C ASP A 333 -65.51 -19.36 4.36
N GLU A 334 -66.18 -18.53 3.54
CA GLU A 334 -67.08 -17.39 3.87
C GLU A 334 -66.67 -16.19 4.79
N ASP A 335 -66.67 -14.99 4.16
CA ASP A 335 -67.39 -13.72 4.52
C ASP A 335 -67.11 -12.98 5.87
N GLU A 336 -67.31 -11.66 6.06
CA GLU A 336 -68.24 -10.66 5.47
C GLU A 336 -67.67 -9.19 5.49
N ASP A 337 -68.38 -8.31 4.76
CA ASP A 337 -68.44 -6.82 4.62
C ASP A 337 -68.00 -5.89 5.81
N GLU A 338 -67.85 -4.54 5.75
CA GLU A 338 -68.31 -3.44 4.87
C GLU A 338 -67.33 -2.22 4.91
N GLY A 339 -67.55 -1.17 4.09
CA GLY A 339 -67.18 0.22 4.52
C GLY A 339 -66.44 1.18 3.55
N LYS A 340 -67.08 1.61 2.45
CA LYS A 340 -66.56 2.57 1.45
C LYS A 340 -66.04 3.92 2.01
N THR A 341 -65.02 4.52 1.37
CA THR A 341 -65.16 5.92 0.86
C THR A 341 -64.26 6.28 -0.33
N LYS A 342 -64.86 6.90 -1.36
CA LYS A 342 -64.26 7.34 -2.63
C LYS A 342 -63.33 8.57 -2.45
N LYS A 343 -62.17 8.63 -3.12
CA LYS A 343 -61.67 9.69 -4.05
C LYS A 343 -60.20 9.43 -4.50
N LYS A 344 -59.62 10.01 -5.58
CA LYS A 344 -60.04 10.18 -7.01
C LYS A 344 -58.89 10.86 -7.84
N LYS A 345 -58.11 10.08 -8.63
CA LYS A 345 -57.17 10.52 -9.72
C LYS A 345 -55.96 11.38 -9.27
N SER A 346 -54.80 11.44 -9.96
CA SER A 346 -54.21 10.82 -11.18
C SER A 346 -52.68 11.06 -11.08
N GLY A 347 -51.74 10.25 -11.55
CA GLY A 347 -51.78 9.35 -12.70
C GLY A 347 -51.24 10.04 -13.96
N ARG A 348 -49.90 10.03 -14.15
CA ARG A 348 -49.18 9.79 -15.43
C ARG A 348 -47.68 10.08 -15.30
N ALA A 349 -46.85 9.09 -15.63
CA ALA A 349 -45.43 9.27 -15.91
C ALA A 349 -45.18 9.29 -17.44
N GLN A 350 -43.94 9.61 -17.79
CA GLN A 350 -43.26 9.32 -19.07
C GLN A 350 -43.66 10.05 -20.38
N LEU A 351 -42.58 10.15 -21.17
CA LEU A 351 -42.37 10.55 -22.57
C LEU A 351 -42.01 12.04 -22.74
N ALA A 352 -40.75 12.41 -23.00
CA ALA A 352 -39.77 12.00 -24.04
C ALA A 352 -39.92 12.76 -25.37
N ASP A 353 -38.75 13.06 -25.94
CA ASP A 353 -38.47 13.58 -27.29
C ASP A 353 -38.79 15.07 -27.60
N GLY A 354 -37.98 15.66 -28.50
CA GLY A 354 -38.11 17.04 -28.96
C GLY A 354 -36.78 17.77 -29.21
N GLN A 355 -36.16 17.56 -30.38
CA GLN A 355 -35.01 18.34 -30.87
C GLN A 355 -35.35 19.82 -31.20
N GLN A 356 -34.30 20.60 -31.53
CA GLN A 356 -34.26 21.99 -32.05
C GLN A 356 -34.20 23.07 -30.94
N GLY A 357 -33.33 24.08 -31.00
CA GLY A 357 -32.27 24.38 -31.98
C GLY A 357 -31.45 25.63 -31.60
N GLU A 358 -30.57 26.06 -32.50
CA GLU A 358 -29.91 27.38 -32.56
C GLU A 358 -28.90 27.82 -31.45
N ARG A 359 -27.62 27.84 -31.84
CA ARG A 359 -26.60 28.81 -31.37
C ARG A 359 -26.64 30.07 -32.28
N PRO A 360 -25.88 31.14 -32.00
CA PRO A 360 -25.76 31.97 -30.79
C PRO A 360 -26.08 33.46 -31.17
N PRO A 361 -25.65 34.49 -30.41
CA PRO A 361 -24.33 35.07 -30.73
C PRO A 361 -23.52 35.64 -29.54
N GLU A 362 -22.26 36.00 -29.85
CA GLU A 362 -21.31 36.72 -29.01
C GLU A 362 -21.85 38.05 -28.44
N CYS A 363 -21.26 38.52 -27.33
CA CYS A 363 -21.08 39.95 -27.13
C CYS A 363 -19.66 40.24 -26.59
N LYS A 364 -18.99 41.24 -27.19
CA LYS A 364 -17.60 41.63 -26.92
C LYS A 364 -17.53 42.82 -25.95
N GLN A 365 -16.42 42.89 -25.22
CA GLN A 365 -15.69 44.10 -24.79
C GLN A 365 -16.49 45.39 -24.49
N GLN A 366 -16.47 45.80 -23.22
CA GLN A 366 -15.81 47.05 -22.81
C GLN A 366 -15.36 46.98 -21.35
#